data_AF-A0A7D5RG28-F1
#
_entry.id   AF-A0A7D5RG28-F1
#
_cell.length_a   1.000
_cell.length_b   1.000
_cell.length_c   1.000
_cell.angle_alpha   90.00
_cell.angle_beta   90.00
_cell.angle_gamma   90.00
#
_symmetry.space_group_name_H-M   'P 1'
#
loop_
_entity.id
_entity.type
_entity.pdbx_description
1 polymer ?
#
loop_
_entity_poly.entity_id
_entity_poly.type
_entity_poly.pdbx_seq_one_letter_code
_entity_poly.pdbx_strand_id
1 'polypeptide(L)'
;MINCTIILTAVTDLDPSDIESVQWFAGQKLIEGASGLIENLTDHRSAYYLVRLKNTSGCEIETRVNIKFDNSLPYFAPNVFSPNFDGINDVFKLYFDDKVYKVKSFRVFDRWGA
;
A
#
# COMPACT_ATOMS: atom_id res chain seq x y z
N MET A 1 4.89 -12.40 5.65
CA MET A 1 3.93 -11.49 4.99
C MET A 1 2.91 -11.12 6.04
N ILE A 2 2.82 -9.83 6.40
CA ILE A 2 1.79 -9.34 7.32
C ILE A 2 0.47 -9.38 6.53
N ASN A 3 -0.49 -10.19 6.97
CA ASN A 3 -1.81 -10.25 6.36
C ASN A 3 -2.63 -9.04 6.87
N CYS A 4 -2.47 -7.89 6.21
CA CYS A 4 -3.08 -6.62 6.65
C CYS A 4 -4.39 -6.36 5.89
N THR A 5 -5.52 -6.72 6.48
CA THR A 5 -6.83 -6.42 5.88
C THR A 5 -7.18 -4.93 6.04
N ILE A 6 -7.69 -4.32 4.97
CA ILE A 6 -8.32 -2.99 5.02
C ILE A 6 -9.82 -3.20 5.16
N ILE A 7 -10.45 -2.45 6.06
CA ILE A 7 -11.90 -2.37 6.17
C ILE A 7 -12.33 -1.01 5.64
N LEU A 8 -13.16 -0.99 4.59
CA LEU A 8 -13.79 0.22 4.09
C LEU A 8 -15.25 0.25 4.52
N THR A 9 -15.71 1.41 4.98
CA THR A 9 -17.09 1.63 5.40
C THR A 9 -17.66 2.83 4.66
N ALA A 10 -18.73 2.60 3.90
CA ALA A 10 -19.55 3.62 3.31
C ALA A 10 -20.62 4.04 4.32
N VAL A 11 -20.56 5.29 4.78
CA VAL A 11 -21.59 5.88 5.64
C VAL A 11 -22.44 6.81 4.77
N THR A 12 -23.76 6.62 4.84
CA THR A 12 -24.74 7.37 4.06
C THR A 12 -25.96 7.66 4.92
N ASP A 13 -26.70 8.70 4.55
CA ASP A 13 -28.00 9.10 5.08
C ASP A 13 -29.18 8.46 4.33
N LEU A 14 -28.93 7.68 3.28
CA LEU A 14 -29.94 6.90 2.59
C LEU A 14 -30.54 5.82 3.50
N ASP A 15 -31.87 5.64 3.45
CA ASP A 15 -32.51 4.50 4.10
C ASP A 15 -32.03 3.20 3.45
N PRO A 16 -31.69 2.15 4.24
CA PRO A 16 -31.29 0.86 3.69
C PRO A 16 -32.26 0.26 2.66
N SER A 17 -33.58 0.52 2.75
CA SER A 17 -34.55 0.04 1.76
C SER A 17 -34.48 0.77 0.41
N ASP A 18 -33.91 1.97 0.41
CA ASP A 18 -33.79 2.80 -0.79
C ASP A 18 -32.50 2.53 -1.56
N ILE A 19 -31.57 1.76 -1.00
CA ILE A 19 -30.30 1.41 -1.67
C ILE A 19 -30.58 0.30 -2.70
N GLU A 20 -30.48 0.67 -3.98
CA GLU A 20 -30.62 -0.26 -5.11
C GLU A 20 -29.32 -1.03 -5.36
N SER A 21 -28.18 -0.34 -5.31
CA SER A 21 -26.87 -0.99 -5.49
C SER A 21 -25.73 -0.26 -4.79
N VAL A 22 -24.72 -1.04 -4.40
CA VAL A 22 -23.41 -0.57 -3.93
C VAL A 22 -22.34 -1.24 -4.78
N GLN A 23 -21.39 -0.46 -5.27
CA GLN A 23 -20.29 -0.95 -6.09
C GLN A 23 -18.98 -0.35 -5.61
N TRP A 24 -17.99 -1.21 -5.36
CA TRP A 24 -16.65 -0.79 -4.96
C TRP A 24 -15.66 -0.94 -6.11
N PHE A 25 -14.73 0.02 -6.20
CA PHE A 25 -13.70 0.08 -7.23
C PHE A 25 -12.33 0.30 -6.60
N ALA A 26 -11.31 -0.36 -7.15
CA ALA A 26 -9.90 -0.07 -6.92
C ALA A 26 -9.33 0.61 -8.17
N GLY A 27 -9.09 1.92 -8.10
CA GLY A 27 -8.87 2.73 -9.28
C GLY A 27 -10.13 2.74 -10.17
N GLN A 28 -9.98 2.28 -11.41
CA GLN A 28 -11.10 2.14 -12.36
C GLN A 28 -11.66 0.71 -12.42
N LYS A 29 -11.09 -0.24 -11.67
CA LYS A 29 -11.47 -1.65 -11.74
C LYS A 29 -12.54 -1.97 -10.69
N LEU A 30 -13.65 -2.56 -11.13
CA LEU A 30 -14.69 -3.08 -10.23
C LEU A 30 -14.11 -4.20 -9.34
N ILE A 31 -14.46 -4.17 -8.06
CA ILE A 31 -14.19 -5.24 -7.10
C ILE A 31 -15.40 -6.17 -7.11
N GLU A 32 -15.30 -7.25 -7.89
CA GLU A 32 -16.39 -8.22 -8.05
C GLU A 32 -16.85 -8.78 -6.69
N GLY A 33 -18.16 -8.75 -6.45
CA GLY A 33 -18.77 -9.26 -5.22
C GLY A 33 -18.75 -8.29 -4.03
N ALA A 34 -18.10 -7.13 -4.14
CA ALA A 34 -18.14 -6.09 -3.12
C ALA A 34 -19.39 -5.21 -3.30
N SER A 35 -20.44 -5.53 -2.55
CA SER A 35 -21.78 -4.89 -2.63
C SER A 35 -22.34 -4.48 -1.26
N GLY A 36 -21.58 -4.64 -0.19
CA GLY A 36 -21.93 -4.17 1.14
C GLY A 36 -21.53 -2.73 1.40
N LEU A 37 -22.13 -2.13 2.43
CA LEU A 37 -21.67 -0.86 2.99
C LEU A 37 -20.35 -1.01 3.77
N ILE A 38 -19.98 -2.24 4.13
CA ILE A 38 -18.72 -2.55 4.81
C ILE A 38 -18.03 -3.63 3.98
N GLU A 39 -16.79 -3.37 3.56
CA GLU A 39 -16.00 -4.28 2.74
C GLU A 39 -14.62 -4.54 3.33
N ASN A 40 -14.24 -5.81 3.33
CA ASN A 40 -12.94 -6.27 3.81
C ASN A 40 -12.04 -6.55 2.61
N LEU A 41 -11.11 -5.64 2.34
CA LEU A 41 -10.19 -5.73 1.22
C LEU A 41 -8.85 -6.32 1.67
N THR A 42 -8.42 -7.36 0.97
CA THR A 42 -7.12 -8.03 1.18
C THR A 42 -6.07 -7.57 0.18
N ASP A 43 -6.43 -6.71 -0.76
CA ASP A 43 -5.53 -6.22 -1.80
C ASP A 43 -4.61 -5.11 -1.26
N HIS A 44 -3.30 -5.36 -1.24
CA HIS A 44 -2.29 -4.45 -0.69
C HIS A 44 -1.69 -3.51 -1.74
N ARG A 45 -2.54 -2.89 -2.57
CA ARG A 45 -2.10 -1.98 -3.63
C ARG A 45 -2.43 -0.55 -3.29
N SER A 46 -1.42 0.32 -3.40
CA SER A 46 -1.62 1.76 -3.31
C SER A 46 -2.50 2.22 -4.48
N ALA A 47 -3.71 2.66 -4.17
CA ALA A 47 -4.71 3.10 -5.13
C ALA A 47 -5.72 4.03 -4.45
N TYR A 48 -6.54 4.72 -5.24
CA TYR A 48 -7.79 5.25 -4.72
C TYR A 48 -8.84 4.14 -4.76
N TYR A 49 -9.58 4.01 -3.66
CA TYR A 49 -10.76 3.17 -3.59
C TYR A 49 -11.99 4.05 -3.66
N LEU A 50 -12.99 3.60 -4.39
CA LEU A 50 -14.19 4.36 -4.68
C LEU A 50 -15.40 3.49 -4.40
N VAL A 51 -16.41 4.08 -3.77
CA VAL A 51 -17.72 3.47 -3.61
C VAL A 51 -18.74 4.31 -4.35
N ARG A 52 -19.57 3.63 -5.15
CA ARG A 52 -20.73 4.19 -5.81
C ARG A 52 -21.97 3.56 -5.22
N LEU A 53 -22.89 4.39 -4.74
CA LEU A 53 -24.21 3.96 -4.29
C LEU A 53 -25.23 4.50 -5.27
N LYS A 54 -26.24 3.69 -5.57
CA LYS A 54 -27.40 4.09 -6.35
C LYS A 54 -28.66 3.80 -5.55
N ASN A 55 -29.57 4.77 -5.50
CA ASN A 55 -30.86 4.57 -4.86
C ASN A 55 -31.95 4.17 -5.87
N THR A 56 -33.10 3.71 -5.38
CA THR A 56 -34.27 3.30 -6.20
C THR A 56 -34.86 4.42 -7.06
N SER A 57 -34.57 5.68 -6.72
CA SER A 57 -34.96 6.86 -7.52
C SER A 57 -33.95 7.19 -8.63
N GLY A 58 -32.85 6.43 -8.75
CA GLY A 58 -31.79 6.63 -9.74
C GLY A 58 -30.76 7.70 -9.37
N CYS A 59 -30.77 8.22 -8.14
CA CYS A 59 -29.70 9.09 -7.64
C CYS A 59 -28.44 8.25 -7.40
N GLU A 60 -27.33 8.68 -8.00
CA GLU A 60 -26.02 8.08 -7.83
C GLU A 60 -25.11 9.02 -7.03
N ILE A 61 -24.52 8.48 -5.95
CA ILE A 61 -23.50 9.18 -5.16
C ILE A 61 -22.20 8.40 -5.21
N GLU A 62 -21.09 9.13 -5.24
CA GLU A 62 -19.76 8.56 -5.34
C GLU A 62 -18.81 9.25 -4.36
N THR A 63 -17.99 8.47 -3.66
CA THR A 63 -16.90 8.99 -2.85
C THR A 63 -15.65 8.14 -3.02
N ARG A 64 -14.49 8.74 -2.74
CA ARG A 64 -13.19 8.09 -2.90
C ARG A 64 -12.25 8.37 -1.74
N VAL A 65 -11.46 7.36 -1.40
CA VAL A 65 -10.38 7.43 -0.42
C VAL A 65 -9.07 7.00 -1.06
N ASN A 66 -7.99 7.74 -0.81
CA ASN A 66 -6.66 7.36 -1.28
C ASN A 66 -5.97 6.52 -0.21
N ILE A 67 -5.60 5.28 -0.55
CA ILE A 67 -4.85 4.39 0.33
C ILE A 67 -3.44 4.26 -0.24
N LYS A 68 -2.45 4.57 0.60
CA LYS A 68 -1.04 4.42 0.27
C LYS A 68 -0.44 3.37 1.19
N PHE A 69 0.00 2.27 0.61
CA PHE A 69 0.89 1.33 1.26
C PHE A 69 2.32 1.85 1.15
N ASP A 70 2.92 2.09 2.31
CA ASP A 70 4.33 2.41 2.39
C ASP A 70 5.15 1.13 2.24
N ASN A 71 5.61 0.89 1.02
CA ASN A 71 6.54 -0.20 0.69
C ASN A 71 8.00 0.26 0.79
N SER A 72 8.27 1.40 1.44
CA SER A 72 9.64 1.80 1.71
C SER A 72 10.31 0.75 2.59
N LEU A 73 11.49 0.34 2.16
CA LEU A 73 12.36 -0.50 2.95
C LEU A 73 13.25 0.44 3.76
N PRO A 74 13.18 0.42 5.10
CA PRO A 74 14.10 1.19 5.92
C PRO A 74 15.47 0.52 5.88
N TYR A 75 16.31 1.01 4.97
CA TYR A 75 17.71 0.62 4.90
C TYR A 75 18.59 1.86 4.89
N PHE A 76 19.81 1.68 5.36
CA PHE A 76 20.86 2.67 5.34
C PHE A 76 22.12 2.04 4.76
N ALA A 77 22.66 2.69 3.74
CA ALA A 77 23.97 2.38 3.18
C ALA A 77 24.92 3.52 3.56
N PRO A 78 25.99 3.25 4.34
CA PRO A 78 26.98 4.29 4.63
C PRO A 78 27.65 4.75 3.33
N ASN A 79 27.94 6.04 3.23
CA ASN A 79 28.63 6.62 2.07
C ASN A 79 30.16 6.66 2.24
N VAL A 80 30.66 6.40 3.45
CA VAL A 80 32.08 6.38 3.80
C VAL A 80 32.32 5.24 4.80
N PHE A 81 33.44 4.54 4.64
CA PHE A 81 33.97 3.59 5.61
C PHE A 81 35.50 3.79 5.67
N SER A 82 36.11 3.43 6.80
CA SER A 82 37.52 3.69 7.10
C SER A 82 38.18 2.38 7.55
N PRO A 83 38.66 1.54 6.62
CA PRO A 83 39.26 0.25 6.95
C PRO A 83 40.69 0.43 7.49
N ASN A 84 40.82 1.03 8.67
CA ASN A 84 42.10 1.36 9.32
C ASN A 84 42.36 0.51 10.58
N PHE A 85 41.48 -0.43 10.90
CA PHE A 85 41.53 -1.35 12.04
C PHE A 85 41.40 -0.67 13.41
N ASP A 86 40.74 0.49 13.49
CA ASP A 86 40.45 1.16 14.77
C ASP A 86 39.13 0.71 15.42
N GLY A 87 38.39 -0.18 14.75
CA GLY A 87 37.08 -0.70 15.18
C GLY A 87 35.91 0.20 14.77
N ILE A 88 36.14 1.35 14.14
CA ILE A 88 35.15 2.35 13.79
C ILE A 88 35.01 2.41 12.26
N ASN A 89 33.84 1.99 11.76
CA ASN A 89 33.53 2.00 10.31
C ASN A 89 34.52 1.20 9.44
N ASP A 90 35.15 0.15 9.96
CA ASP A 90 36.12 -0.67 9.22
C ASP A 90 35.52 -1.47 8.06
N VAL A 91 34.23 -1.80 8.16
CA VAL A 91 33.55 -2.69 7.21
C VAL A 91 32.34 -1.98 6.64
N PHE A 92 32.25 -1.96 5.31
CA PHE A 92 31.03 -1.58 4.62
C PHE A 92 29.96 -2.66 4.82
N LYS A 93 28.80 -2.29 5.37
CA LYS A 93 27.62 -3.14 5.45
C LYS A 93 26.35 -2.32 5.31
N LEU A 94 25.31 -2.95 4.77
CA LEU A 94 23.97 -2.38 4.76
C LEU A 94 23.33 -2.57 6.14
N TYR A 95 22.65 -1.53 6.62
CA TYR A 95 21.83 -1.57 7.81
C TYR A 95 20.37 -1.58 7.38
N PHE A 96 19.54 -2.41 8.01
CA PHE A 96 18.11 -2.49 7.74
C PHE A 96 17.40 -3.18 8.91
N ASP A 97 16.09 -2.98 9.03
CA ASP A 97 15.26 -3.71 9.99
C ASP A 97 14.64 -4.98 9.38
N ASP A 98 13.72 -5.59 10.13
CA ASP A 98 13.01 -6.82 9.78
C ASP A 98 12.04 -6.69 8.60
N LYS A 99 11.75 -5.47 8.12
CA LYS A 99 10.96 -5.25 6.89
C LYS A 99 11.77 -5.62 5.64
N VAL A 100 13.10 -5.61 5.69
CA VAL A 100 13.95 -6.07 4.59
C VAL A 100 14.07 -7.59 4.63
N TYR A 101 13.20 -8.26 3.88
CA TYR A 101 13.19 -9.73 3.82
C TYR A 101 14.46 -10.34 3.21
N LYS A 102 14.99 -9.74 2.13
CA LYS A 102 16.24 -10.18 1.50
C LYS A 102 16.91 -9.11 0.65
N VAL A 103 18.23 -9.08 0.65
CA VAL A 103 19.04 -8.34 -0.34
C VAL A 103 19.15 -9.19 -1.60
N LYS A 104 18.52 -8.75 -2.70
CA LYS A 104 18.51 -9.50 -3.98
C LYS A 104 19.88 -9.47 -4.69
N SER A 105 20.57 -8.34 -4.63
CA SER A 105 21.88 -8.14 -5.23
C SER A 105 22.61 -7.03 -4.49
N PHE A 106 23.90 -7.23 -4.27
CA PHE A 106 24.82 -6.21 -3.79
C PHE A 106 25.96 -6.12 -4.79
N ARG A 107 26.19 -4.92 -5.35
CA ARG A 107 27.22 -4.69 -6.37
C ARG A 107 27.99 -3.44 -5.99
N VAL A 108 29.30 -3.52 -6.07
CA VAL A 108 30.23 -2.41 -5.86
C VAL A 108 30.80 -2.10 -7.23
N PHE A 109 30.76 -0.83 -7.61
CA PHE A 109 31.27 -0.37 -8.89
C PHE A 109 32.42 0.60 -8.67
N ASP A 110 33.37 0.63 -9.60
CA ASP A 110 34.36 1.68 -9.70
C ASP A 110 33.75 3.00 -10.25
N ARG A 111 34.60 4.03 -10.44
CA ARG A 111 34.15 5.34 -10.95
C ARG A 111 33.54 5.30 -12.35
N TRP A 112 33.80 4.24 -13.11
CA TRP A 112 33.34 4.06 -14.48
C TRP A 112 32.21 3.04 -14.59
N GLY A 113 31.72 2.52 -13.46
CA GLY A 113 30.60 1.60 -13.42
C GLY A 113 30.99 0.14 -13.65
N ALA A 114 32.29 -0.21 -13.60
CA ALA A 114 32.76 -1.59 -13.65
C ALA A 114 32.72 -2.27 -12.27
#